data_AF-A0A7C2N3Z4-F1
#
_entry.id   AF-A0A7C2N3Z4-F1
#
_cell.length_a   1.000
_cell.length_b   1.000
_cell.length_c   1.000
_cell.angle_alpha   90.00
_cell.angle_beta   90.00
_cell.angle_gamma   90.00
#
_symmetry.space_group_name_H-M   'P 1'
#
loop_
_entity.id
_entity.type
_entity.pdbx_description
1 polymer ?
#
loop_
_entity_poly.entity_id
_entity_poly.type
_entity_poly.pdbx_seq_one_letter_code
_entity_poly.pdbx_strand_id
1 'polypeptide(L)'
;MHIFIWVNRWELCDAYINNTISNNTGGTNGGGIYCADDTSPLIINNIITGNSTSTFGGGIYCTGISPLIAYNLISGNSAGTAGGGIYCDNTSAVINGNT
;
A
#
# COMPACT_ATOMS: atom_id res chain seq x y z
N MET A 1 -19.00 0.40 -3.41
CA MET A 1 -18.55 -0.30 -4.63
C MET A 1 -17.12 -0.73 -4.38
N HIS A 2 -16.93 -1.98 -3.94
CA HIS A 2 -15.61 -2.49 -3.57
C HIS A 2 -14.88 -2.92 -4.84
N ILE A 3 -13.88 -2.16 -5.27
CA ILE A 3 -12.93 -2.63 -6.29
C ILE A 3 -11.88 -3.46 -5.54
N PHE A 4 -12.11 -4.76 -5.46
CA PHE A 4 -11.06 -5.72 -5.14
C PHE A 4 -10.32 -6.04 -6.45
N ILE A 5 -9.11 -5.51 -6.61
CA ILE A 5 -8.23 -5.91 -7.71
C ILE A 5 -7.61 -7.26 -7.31
N TRP A 6 -8.28 -8.36 -7.65
CA TRP A 6 -7.68 -9.70 -7.65
C TRP A 6 -6.84 -9.84 -8.93
N VAL A 7 -5.52 -9.62 -8.84
CA VAL A 7 -4.61 -9.95 -9.94
C VAL A 7 -4.30 -11.44 -9.86
N ASN A 8 -4.94 -12.24 -10.73
CA ASN A 8 -4.66 -13.67 -10.85
C ASN A 8 -3.33 -13.91 -11.59
N ARG A 9 -2.31 -14.47 -10.92
CA ARG A 9 -1.61 -15.71 -11.33
C ARG A 9 -0.48 -16.06 -10.35
N TRP A 10 -0.70 -17.16 -9.65
CA TRP A 10 0.26 -18.07 -9.05
C TRP A 10 1.64 -18.01 -9.73
N GLU A 11 2.68 -17.75 -8.91
CA GLU A 11 4.13 -17.76 -9.16
C GLU A 11 4.91 -16.43 -9.08
N LEU A 12 4.29 -15.28 -8.80
CA LEU A 12 5.04 -14.06 -8.42
C LEU A 12 4.43 -13.41 -7.18
N CYS A 13 5.29 -13.06 -6.22
CA CYS A 13 5.02 -12.13 -5.12
C CYS A 13 4.09 -10.98 -5.57
N ASP A 14 3.07 -10.65 -4.78
CA ASP A 14 2.02 -9.69 -5.16
C ASP A 14 2.61 -8.40 -5.75
N ALA A 15 2.41 -8.20 -7.06
CA ALA A 15 2.97 -7.07 -7.79
C ALA A 15 1.85 -6.08 -8.19
N TYR A 16 1.84 -4.92 -7.55
CA TYR A 16 0.98 -3.78 -7.87
C TYR A 16 1.80 -2.83 -8.74
N ILE A 17 1.60 -2.89 -10.06
CA ILE A 17 2.35 -2.09 -11.03
C ILE A 17 1.42 -1.32 -11.96
N ASN A 18 1.64 -0.01 -12.12
CA ASN A 18 0.88 0.87 -13.01
C ASN A 18 -0.65 0.94 -12.71
N ASN A 19 -1.03 0.92 -11.43
CA ASN A 19 -2.43 1.02 -11.01
C ASN A 19 -2.77 2.40 -10.46
N THR A 20 -4.06 2.72 -10.47
CA THR A 20 -4.62 3.83 -9.69
C THR A 20 -5.46 3.26 -8.56
N ILE A 21 -5.06 3.55 -7.32
CA ILE A 21 -5.70 3.10 -6.08
C ILE A 21 -6.12 4.34 -5.34
N SER A 22 -7.42 4.66 -5.36
CA SER A 22 -7.88 5.93 -4.83
C SER A 22 -9.22 5.90 -4.14
N ASN A 23 -9.40 6.77 -3.14
CA ASN A 23 -10.64 6.98 -2.40
C ASN A 23 -11.20 5.72 -1.73
N ASN A 24 -10.31 4.86 -1.25
CA ASN A 24 -10.67 3.70 -0.44
C ASN A 24 -10.61 4.04 1.06
N THR A 25 -11.40 3.31 1.85
CA THR A 25 -11.39 3.43 3.31
C THR A 25 -11.12 2.05 3.92
N GLY A 26 -9.95 1.90 4.53
CA GLY A 26 -9.56 0.76 5.34
C GLY A 26 -10.23 0.83 6.72
N GLY A 27 -10.57 -0.34 7.28
CA GLY A 27 -11.18 -0.41 8.60
C GLY A 27 -10.19 0.01 9.69
N THR A 28 -9.15 -0.79 9.88
CA THR A 28 -8.05 -0.53 10.82
C THR A 28 -6.79 -0.13 10.06
N ASN A 29 -6.24 -0.99 9.22
CA ASN A 29 -4.98 -0.75 8.52
C ASN A 29 -5.13 -0.73 7.00
N GLY A 30 -4.24 0.00 6.32
CA GLY A 30 -4.11 -0.05 4.86
C GLY A 30 -5.33 0.53 4.15
N GLY A 31 -5.43 1.85 4.07
CA GLY A 31 -6.57 2.50 3.42
C GLY A 31 -6.63 2.22 1.93
N GLY A 32 -5.48 2.11 1.25
CA GLY A 32 -5.38 1.72 -0.16
C GLY A 32 -4.81 0.31 -0.35
N ILE A 33 -3.63 0.04 0.19
CA ILE A 33 -2.91 -1.23 0.10
C ILE A 33 -2.56 -1.71 1.50
N TYR A 34 -2.86 -2.98 1.79
CA TYR A 34 -2.44 -3.69 2.99
C TYR A 34 -1.58 -4.88 2.60
N CYS A 35 -0.36 -4.95 3.12
CA CYS A 35 0.58 -6.04 2.85
C CYS A 35 1.05 -6.67 4.16
N ALA A 36 0.84 -7.99 4.28
CA ALA A 36 1.24 -8.81 5.42
C ALA A 36 1.56 -10.25 4.95
N ASP A 37 1.83 -11.14 5.90
CA ASP A 37 1.91 -12.59 5.72
C ASP A 37 3.04 -13.08 4.80
N ASP A 38 4.28 -12.66 5.11
CA ASP A 38 5.53 -13.15 4.48
C ASP A 38 5.66 -12.95 2.96
N THR A 39 4.83 -12.09 2.37
CA THR A 39 4.95 -11.68 0.97
C THR A 39 5.96 -10.55 0.81
N SER A 40 6.72 -10.50 -0.28
CA SER A 40 7.59 -9.36 -0.62
C SER A 40 7.04 -8.62 -1.83
N PRO A 41 5.96 -7.83 -1.66
CA PRO A 41 5.25 -7.25 -2.79
C PRO A 41 6.04 -6.14 -3.47
N LEU A 42 5.83 -6.02 -4.78
CA LEU A 42 6.35 -4.94 -5.60
C LEU A 42 5.25 -3.91 -5.81
N ILE A 43 5.41 -2.72 -5.24
CA ILE A 43 4.46 -1.60 -5.41
C ILE A 43 5.19 -0.53 -6.22
N ILE A 44 4.99 -0.53 -7.54
CA ILE A 44 5.78 0.30 -8.47
C ILE A 44 4.92 1.10 -9.44
N ASN A 45 5.25 2.37 -9.68
CA ASN A 45 4.57 3.22 -10.68
C ASN A 45 3.05 3.36 -10.48
N ASN A 46 2.55 3.32 -9.24
CA ASN A 46 1.13 3.49 -8.96
C ASN A 46 0.79 4.94 -8.59
N ILE A 47 -0.48 5.29 -8.76
CA ILE A 47 -1.10 6.49 -8.19
C ILE A 47 -1.94 6.03 -7.01
N ILE A 48 -1.54 6.36 -5.79
CA ILE A 48 -2.19 5.97 -4.54
C ILE A 48 -2.67 7.24 -3.85
N THR A 49 -3.94 7.59 -3.98
CA THR A 49 -4.43 8.92 -3.54
C THR A 49 -5.80 8.93 -2.86
N GLY A 50 -6.01 9.84 -1.91
CA GLY A 50 -7.32 9.98 -1.26
C GLY A 50 -7.75 8.78 -0.42
N ASN A 51 -6.86 7.83 -0.14
CA ASN A 51 -7.20 6.66 0.67
C ASN A 51 -7.10 6.98 2.17
N SER A 52 -7.91 6.32 2.98
CA SER A 52 -8.06 6.64 4.40
C SER A 52 -8.15 5.40 5.27
N THR A 53 -7.70 5.48 6.52
CA THR A 53 -7.90 4.41 7.51
C THR A 53 -7.92 4.94 8.93
N SER A 54 -8.48 4.19 9.87
CA SER A 54 -8.59 4.65 11.27
C SER A 54 -7.28 4.52 12.07
N THR A 55 -6.40 3.56 11.74
CA THR A 55 -5.13 3.37 12.47
C THR A 55 -3.90 3.69 11.62
N PHE A 56 -3.42 2.78 10.76
CA PHE A 56 -2.11 2.90 10.14
C PHE A 56 -2.10 2.73 8.62
N GLY A 57 -1.29 3.53 7.92
CA GLY A 57 -1.04 3.36 6.49
C GLY A 57 -2.24 3.75 5.63
N GLY A 58 -2.55 5.05 5.56
CA GLY A 58 -3.69 5.56 4.80
C GLY A 58 -3.62 5.19 3.32
N GLY A 59 -2.44 5.33 2.72
CA GLY A 59 -2.15 4.81 1.37
C GLY A 59 -1.74 3.35 1.43
N ILE A 60 -0.57 3.08 2.03
CA ILE A 60 0.03 1.75 2.11
C ILE A 60 0.34 1.41 3.56
N TYR A 61 -0.06 0.23 4.00
CA TYR A 61 0.40 -0.38 5.25
C TYR A 61 1.15 -1.67 4.94
N CYS A 62 2.36 -1.82 5.48
CA CYS A 62 3.15 -3.04 5.37
C CYS A 62 3.59 -3.50 6.76
N THR A 63 3.43 -4.79 7.08
CA THR A 63 3.84 -5.34 8.38
C THR A 63 4.53 -6.70 8.26
N GLY A 64 5.65 -6.89 8.95
CA GLY A 64 6.36 -8.17 9.03
C GLY A 64 6.96 -8.66 7.71
N ILE A 65 7.10 -7.79 6.71
CA ILE A 65 7.48 -8.14 5.33
C ILE A 65 8.60 -7.24 4.77
N SER A 66 9.05 -7.49 3.53
CA SER A 66 10.10 -6.69 2.87
C SER A 66 9.65 -6.21 1.48
N PRO A 67 8.72 -5.23 1.41
CA PRO A 67 8.20 -4.73 0.14
C PRO A 67 9.21 -3.82 -0.58
N LEU A 68 9.15 -3.79 -1.91
CA LEU A 68 9.74 -2.71 -2.71
C LEU A 68 8.65 -1.73 -3.09
N ILE A 69 8.73 -0.50 -2.57
CA ILE A 69 7.80 0.59 -2.87
C ILE A 69 8.56 1.65 -3.65
N ALA A 70 8.36 1.71 -4.96
CA ALA A 70 9.15 2.60 -5.82
C ALA A 70 8.35 3.38 -6.85
N TYR A 71 8.74 4.63 -7.10
CA TYR A 71 8.21 5.45 -8.20
C TYR A 71 6.69 5.63 -8.18
N ASN A 72 6.06 5.59 -7.00
CA ASN A 72 4.64 5.83 -6.85
C ASN A 72 4.36 7.30 -6.55
N LEU A 73 3.20 7.79 -6.98
CA LEU A 73 2.61 9.02 -6.47
C LEU A 73 1.70 8.66 -5.29
N ILE A 74 2.06 9.08 -4.07
CA ILE A 74 1.35 8.75 -2.83
C ILE A 74 0.92 10.05 -2.14
N SER A 75 -0.27 10.54 -2.48
CA SER A 75 -0.71 11.89 -2.08
C SER A 75 -2.15 11.94 -1.59
N GLY A 76 -2.42 12.82 -0.62
CA GLY A 76 -3.75 13.03 -0.08
C GLY A 76 -4.34 11.82 0.65
N ASN A 77 -3.49 10.89 1.12
CA ASN A 77 -3.92 9.76 1.93
C ASN A 77 -3.86 10.10 3.44
N SER A 78 -4.75 9.52 4.25
CA SER A 78 -4.88 9.83 5.68
C SER A 78 -4.96 8.59 6.57
N ALA A 79 -4.37 8.67 7.75
CA ALA A 79 -4.45 7.63 8.76
C ALA A 79 -4.75 8.29 10.11
N GLY A 80 -5.64 7.69 10.91
CA GLY A 80 -6.01 8.26 12.21
C GLY A 80 -4.88 8.19 13.25
N THR A 81 -3.94 7.26 13.13
CA THR A 81 -2.79 7.15 14.04
C THR A 81 -1.47 7.55 13.38
N ALA A 82 -0.99 6.82 12.37
CA ALA A 82 0.29 7.14 11.72
C ALA A 82 0.40 6.63 10.28
N GLY A 83 1.30 7.26 9.52
CA GLY A 83 1.61 6.91 8.13
C GLY A 83 0.43 7.19 7.19
N GLY A 84 0.06 8.46 7.04
CA GLY A 84 -0.99 8.86 6.10
C GLY A 84 -0.71 8.35 4.68
N GLY A 85 0.52 8.51 4.18
CA GLY A 85 0.97 7.91 2.92
C GLY A 85 1.37 6.45 3.05
N ILE A 86 2.45 6.17 3.76
CA ILE A 86 3.01 4.83 3.97
C ILE A 86 3.24 4.61 5.46
N TYR A 87 2.91 3.42 5.97
CA TYR A 87 3.34 2.94 7.27
C TYR A 87 3.99 1.57 7.13
N CYS A 88 5.18 1.41 7.71
CA CYS A 88 5.95 0.17 7.69
C CYS A 88 6.24 -0.27 9.13
N ASP A 89 5.68 -1.41 9.52
CA ASP A 89 5.82 -1.99 10.86
C ASP A 89 6.65 -3.28 10.83
N ASN A 90 7.76 -3.35 11.58
CA ASN A 90 8.65 -4.52 11.56
C ASN A 90 9.00 -5.02 10.14
N THR A 91 9.29 -4.09 9.22
CA THR A 91 9.61 -4.40 7.81
C THR A 91 11.05 -4.09 7.48
N SER A 92 11.59 -4.73 6.44
CA SER A 92 12.79 -4.25 5.73
C SER A 92 12.42 -3.62 4.38
N ALA A 93 11.41 -2.75 4.37
CA ALA A 93 10.91 -2.11 3.16
C ALA A 93 11.99 -1.26 2.46
N VAL A 94 12.07 -1.37 1.13
CA VAL A 94 12.85 -0.47 0.29
C VAL A 94 11.91 0.57 -0.31
N ILE A 95 12.10 1.84 0.06
CA ILE A 95 11.27 2.96 -0.39
C ILE A 95 12.12 3.89 -1.23
N ASN A 96 11.84 4.01 -2.52
CA ASN A 96 12.68 4.79 -3.45
C ASN A 96 11.87 5.58 -4.50
N GLY A 97 12.18 6.86 -4.69
CA GLY A 97 11.61 7.66 -5.78
C GLY A 97 10.09 7.86 -5.73
N ASN A 98 9.45 7.69 -4.58
CA ASN A 98 8.03 8.00 -4.40
C ASN A 98 7.85 9.51 -4.16
N THR A 99 6.74 10.07 -4.63
CA THR A 99 6.39 11.50 -4.49
C THR A 99 5.06 11.67 -3.77
#